data_AF-A0ABC9P2U4-F1
#
_entry.id   AF-A0ABC9P2U4-F1
#
_cell.length_a   1.000
_cell.length_b   1.000
_cell.length_c   1.000
_cell.angle_alpha   90.00
_cell.angle_beta   90.00
_cell.angle_gamma   90.00
#
_symmetry.space_group_name_H-M   'P 1'
#
loop_
_entity.id
_entity.type
_entity.pdbx_description
1 polymer ?
#
loop_
_entity_poly.entity_id
_entity_poly.type
_entity_poly.pdbx_seq_one_letter_code
_entity_poly.pdbx_strand_id
1 'polypeptide(L)'
;MIALKKIKEAVPVDEAVTTAEKSKSKSDYQAAEKLVAAAPVGKEGFQQRLTTVQTAIAEKEKNEQLVASATAAVEKAEQEPTNEAYYNEAVKQIDALNSPNQALTKRVAVVKTQLDAHKEKQRKEAEAQKLAAEKAQKEQAEAAAKAQAEAEAQQAAQAPAEVETAAANAGPETSATVLVTPTGSKYHARKCGNGTYTATTLADAQARGLTPCSKCY
;
A
#
# COMPACT_ATOMS: atom_id res chain seq x y z
N MET A 1 -60.18 67.27 -0.71
CA MET A 1 -58.90 67.09 -1.43
C MET A 1 -57.87 66.23 -0.69
N ILE A 2 -57.81 66.23 0.66
CA ILE A 2 -56.82 65.47 1.44
C ILE A 2 -56.90 63.95 1.22
N ALA A 3 -58.10 63.37 1.10
CA ALA A 3 -58.28 61.93 0.86
C ALA A 3 -57.80 61.47 -0.53
N LEU A 4 -58.04 62.26 -1.57
CA LEU A 4 -57.61 61.96 -2.95
C LEU A 4 -56.08 62.01 -3.12
N LYS A 5 -55.40 62.91 -2.40
CA LYS A 5 -53.93 63.00 -2.42
C LYS A 5 -53.29 61.77 -1.72
N LYS A 6 -53.90 61.30 -0.63
CA LYS A 6 -53.48 60.08 0.09
C LYS A 6 -53.60 58.81 -0.77
N ILE A 7 -54.64 58.69 -1.60
CA ILE A 7 -54.84 57.52 -2.47
C ILE A 7 -53.81 57.48 -3.62
N LYS A 8 -53.49 58.64 -4.23
CA LYS A 8 -52.50 58.72 -5.30
C LYS A 8 -51.07 58.31 -4.88
N GLU A 9 -50.72 58.51 -3.61
CA GLU A 9 -49.39 58.16 -3.08
C GLU A 9 -49.32 56.72 -2.53
N ALA A 10 -50.46 56.09 -2.21
CA ALA A 10 -50.51 54.72 -1.69
C ALA A 10 -50.41 53.63 -2.78
N VAL A 11 -50.91 53.89 -3.99
CA VAL A 11 -50.84 52.96 -5.15
C VAL A 11 -49.39 52.61 -5.55
N PRO A 12 -48.45 53.56 -5.74
CA PRO A 12 -47.08 53.22 -6.12
C PRO A 12 -46.31 52.48 -5.02
N VAL A 13 -46.67 52.65 -3.75
CA VAL A 13 -46.07 51.92 -2.63
C VAL A 13 -46.54 50.46 -2.64
N ASP A 14 -47.84 50.24 -2.82
CA ASP A 14 -48.42 48.89 -2.89
C ASP A 14 -47.91 48.09 -4.09
N GLU A 15 -47.79 48.73 -5.26
CA GLU A 15 -47.23 48.10 -6.47
C GLU A 15 -45.76 47.68 -6.26
N ALA A 16 -44.96 48.53 -5.62
CA ALA A 16 -43.56 48.22 -5.34
C ALA A 16 -43.41 47.06 -4.34
N VAL A 17 -44.19 47.06 -3.25
CA VAL A 17 -44.20 45.95 -2.28
C VAL A 17 -44.66 44.66 -2.95
N THR A 18 -45.72 44.72 -3.77
CA THR A 18 -46.21 43.56 -4.53
C THR A 18 -45.18 43.03 -5.53
N THR A 19 -44.41 43.93 -6.16
CA THR A 19 -43.31 43.55 -7.05
C THR A 19 -42.21 42.83 -6.27
N ALA A 20 -41.81 43.35 -5.12
CA ALA A 20 -40.82 42.72 -4.24
C ALA A 20 -41.28 41.35 -3.72
N GLU A 21 -42.57 41.18 -3.39
CA GLU A 21 -43.16 39.91 -2.99
C GLU A 21 -43.09 38.84 -4.09
N LYS A 22 -43.36 39.24 -5.34
CA LYS A 22 -43.33 38.34 -6.49
C LYS A 22 -41.90 37.97 -6.88
N SER A 23 -41.01 38.97 -6.95
CA SER A 23 -39.65 38.75 -7.43
C SER A 23 -38.75 38.09 -6.39
N LYS A 24 -39.00 38.38 -5.09
CA LYS A 24 -38.12 38.01 -3.99
C LYS A 24 -36.67 38.37 -4.33
N SER A 25 -36.49 39.59 -4.82
CA SER A 25 -35.19 40.14 -5.20
C SER A 25 -34.79 41.25 -4.24
N LYS A 26 -33.49 41.33 -3.94
CA LYS A 26 -32.94 42.36 -3.06
C LYS A 26 -33.12 43.77 -3.62
N SER A 27 -33.03 43.92 -4.95
CA SER A 27 -33.22 45.19 -5.63
C SER A 27 -34.65 45.71 -5.49
N ASP A 28 -35.65 44.86 -5.73
CA ASP A 28 -37.06 45.25 -5.63
C ASP A 28 -37.48 45.49 -4.17
N TYR A 29 -36.93 44.69 -3.25
CA TYR A 29 -37.09 44.93 -1.82
C TYR A 29 -36.58 46.32 -1.41
N GLN A 30 -35.36 46.70 -1.82
CA GLN A 30 -34.80 48.02 -1.49
C GLN A 30 -35.60 49.17 -2.11
N ALA A 31 -36.08 48.99 -3.34
CA ALA A 31 -36.95 49.96 -3.99
C ALA A 31 -38.28 50.15 -3.22
N ALA A 32 -38.89 49.04 -2.81
CA ALA A 32 -40.12 49.05 -2.01
C ALA A 32 -39.89 49.64 -0.61
N GLU A 33 -38.80 49.27 0.08
CA GLU A 33 -38.43 49.81 1.39
C GLU A 33 -38.28 51.33 1.38
N LYS A 34 -37.62 51.87 0.35
CA LYS A 34 -37.48 53.32 0.17
C LYS A 34 -38.83 54.02 -0.01
N LEU A 35 -39.74 53.44 -0.79
CA LEU A 35 -41.07 54.00 -1.03
C LEU A 35 -41.96 53.93 0.22
N VAL A 36 -41.90 52.82 0.96
CA VAL A 36 -42.61 52.67 2.25
C VAL A 36 -42.07 53.65 3.30
N ALA A 37 -40.75 53.87 3.35
CA ALA A 37 -40.15 54.86 4.23
C ALA A 37 -40.64 56.28 3.92
N ALA A 38 -40.81 56.61 2.64
CA ALA A 38 -41.29 57.91 2.15
C ALA A 38 -42.81 58.11 2.26
N ALA A 39 -43.61 57.06 2.48
CA ALA A 39 -45.06 57.17 2.58
C ALA A 39 -45.49 58.07 3.76
N PRO A 40 -46.56 58.86 3.66
CA PRO A 40 -46.99 59.73 4.76
C PRO A 40 -47.85 59.03 5.84
N VAL A 41 -48.56 57.94 5.49
CA VAL A 41 -49.47 57.18 6.37
C VAL A 41 -49.55 55.70 5.94
N GLY A 42 -50.09 54.81 6.79
CA GLY A 42 -50.38 53.41 6.41
C GLY A 42 -49.14 52.49 6.30
N LYS A 43 -48.03 52.86 6.95
CA LYS A 43 -46.75 52.14 6.84
C LYS A 43 -46.76 50.75 7.47
N GLU A 44 -47.54 50.55 8.53
CA GLU A 44 -47.48 49.34 9.36
C GLU A 44 -47.77 48.07 8.54
N GLY A 45 -48.80 48.09 7.69
CA GLY A 45 -49.13 46.96 6.83
C GLY A 45 -48.05 46.67 5.77
N PHE A 46 -47.47 47.72 5.18
CA PHE A 46 -46.38 47.55 4.21
C PHE A 46 -45.08 47.09 4.87
N GLN A 47 -44.78 47.55 6.08
CA GLN A 47 -43.61 47.12 6.85
C GLN A 47 -43.70 45.63 7.21
N GLN A 48 -44.88 45.15 7.63
CA GLN A 48 -45.08 43.72 7.88
C GLN A 48 -44.82 42.88 6.63
N ARG A 49 -45.38 43.29 5.48
CA ARG A 49 -45.14 42.64 4.18
C ARG A 49 -43.65 42.66 3.81
N LEU A 50 -42.98 43.79 3.95
CA LEU A 50 -41.54 43.91 3.71
C LEU A 50 -40.72 42.97 4.62
N THR A 51 -41.06 42.85 5.90
CA THR A 51 -40.41 41.87 6.79
C THR A 51 -40.57 40.43 6.27
N THR A 52 -41.78 40.06 5.82
CA THR A 52 -42.00 38.74 5.19
C THR A 52 -41.19 38.56 3.91
N VAL A 53 -41.12 39.58 3.06
CA VAL A 53 -40.31 39.56 1.84
C VAL A 53 -38.82 39.42 2.17
N GLN A 54 -38.32 40.14 3.17
CA GLN A 54 -36.94 40.07 3.61
C GLN A 54 -36.55 38.66 4.05
N THR A 55 -37.40 38.01 4.86
CA THR A 55 -37.21 36.61 5.26
C THR A 55 -37.22 35.68 4.06
N ALA A 56 -38.18 35.84 3.14
CA ALA A 56 -38.26 35.02 1.93
C ALA A 56 -37.04 35.18 1.00
N ILE A 57 -36.46 36.39 0.92
CA ILE A 57 -35.22 36.65 0.20
C ILE A 57 -34.07 35.89 0.86
N ALA A 58 -33.91 35.99 2.18
CA ALA A 58 -32.84 35.32 2.89
C ALA A 58 -32.93 33.78 2.76
N GLU A 59 -34.13 33.21 2.82
CA GLU A 59 -34.37 31.78 2.60
C GLU A 59 -34.05 31.37 1.16
N LYS A 60 -34.44 32.17 0.17
CA LYS A 60 -34.12 31.93 -1.24
C LYS A 60 -32.61 31.96 -1.48
N GLU A 61 -31.91 32.98 -0.99
CA GLU A 61 -30.46 33.11 -1.11
C GLU A 61 -29.74 31.91 -0.46
N LYS A 62 -30.20 31.49 0.73
CA LYS A 62 -29.69 30.29 1.39
C LYS A 62 -29.92 29.02 0.57
N ASN A 63 -31.10 28.86 -0.04
CA ASN A 63 -31.40 27.72 -0.90
C ASN A 63 -30.53 27.71 -2.16
N GLU A 64 -30.33 28.86 -2.80
CA GLU A 64 -29.44 29.01 -3.95
C GLU A 64 -27.99 28.66 -3.58
N GLN A 65 -27.53 29.07 -2.40
CA GLN A 65 -26.20 28.72 -1.90
C GLN A 65 -26.04 27.22 -1.65
N LEU A 66 -27.06 26.56 -1.10
CA LEU A 66 -27.06 25.10 -0.92
C LEU A 66 -27.01 24.37 -2.27
N VAL A 67 -27.80 24.82 -3.25
CA VAL A 67 -27.78 24.26 -4.60
C VAL A 67 -26.42 24.46 -5.28
N ALA A 68 -25.81 25.64 -5.14
CA ALA A 68 -24.48 25.92 -5.67
C ALA A 68 -23.41 25.02 -5.02
N SER A 69 -23.45 24.86 -3.69
CA SER A 69 -22.55 23.97 -2.94
C SER A 69 -22.68 22.52 -3.41
N ALA A 70 -23.91 22.01 -3.51
CA ALA A 70 -24.16 20.66 -4.01
C ALA A 70 -23.68 20.48 -5.45
N THR A 71 -23.93 21.47 -6.32
CA THR A 71 -23.48 21.42 -7.72
C THR A 71 -21.96 21.34 -7.82
N ALA A 72 -21.23 22.18 -7.08
CA ALA A 72 -19.78 22.18 -7.06
C ALA A 72 -19.20 20.86 -6.52
N ALA A 73 -19.82 20.28 -5.48
CA ALA A 73 -19.41 18.98 -4.93
C ALA A 73 -19.62 17.85 -5.96
N VAL A 74 -20.74 17.85 -6.69
CA VAL A 74 -21.00 16.89 -7.77
C VAL A 74 -19.99 17.04 -8.90
N GLU A 75 -19.72 18.27 -9.36
CA GLU A 75 -18.72 18.53 -10.40
C GLU A 75 -17.33 18.03 -10.01
N LYS A 76 -16.94 18.23 -8.74
CA LYS A 76 -15.68 17.71 -8.23
C LYS A 76 -15.63 16.19 -8.21
N ALA A 77 -16.72 15.54 -7.80
CA ALA A 77 -16.84 14.09 -7.81
C ALA A 77 -16.84 13.52 -9.24
N GLU A 78 -17.36 14.25 -10.22
CA GLU A 78 -17.30 13.86 -11.64
C GLU A 78 -15.92 14.03 -12.25
N GLN A 79 -15.16 15.04 -11.83
CA GLN A 79 -13.77 15.23 -12.27
C GLN A 79 -12.85 14.13 -11.74
N GLU A 80 -13.11 13.65 -10.53
CA GLU A 80 -12.35 12.58 -9.88
C GLU A 80 -13.28 11.44 -9.42
N PRO A 81 -13.83 10.65 -10.36
CA PRO A 81 -14.89 9.67 -10.08
C PRO A 81 -14.42 8.48 -9.25
N THR A 82 -13.10 8.30 -9.11
CA THR A 82 -12.49 7.26 -8.27
C THR A 82 -12.23 7.72 -6.84
N ASN A 83 -12.48 9.00 -6.53
CA ASN A 83 -12.26 9.58 -5.21
C ASN A 83 -13.52 9.45 -4.33
N GLU A 84 -13.49 8.49 -3.41
CA GLU A 84 -14.61 8.19 -2.52
C GLU A 84 -15.00 9.36 -1.59
N ALA A 85 -14.03 10.19 -1.19
CA ALA A 85 -14.32 11.33 -0.33
C ALA A 85 -15.16 12.39 -1.06
N TYR A 86 -14.89 12.63 -2.34
CA TYR A 86 -15.67 13.58 -3.14
C TYR A 86 -17.06 13.04 -3.46
N TYR A 87 -17.19 11.75 -3.75
CA TYR A 87 -18.49 11.11 -3.88
C TYR A 87 -19.34 11.29 -2.60
N ASN A 88 -18.77 10.99 -1.43
CA ASN A 88 -19.49 11.09 -0.15
C ASN A 88 -19.87 12.54 0.19
N GLU A 89 -18.98 13.50 -0.08
CA GLU A 89 -19.30 14.92 0.11
C GLU A 89 -20.40 15.38 -0.85
N ALA A 90 -20.39 14.93 -2.11
CA ALA A 90 -21.46 15.24 -3.07
C ALA A 90 -22.83 14.71 -2.60
N VAL A 91 -22.89 13.46 -2.12
CA VAL A 91 -24.13 12.88 -1.55
C VAL A 91 -24.62 13.72 -0.36
N LYS A 92 -23.73 14.01 0.59
CA LYS A 92 -24.05 14.81 1.78
C LYS A 92 -24.61 16.21 1.43
N GLN A 93 -24.04 16.87 0.43
CA GLN A 93 -24.50 18.19 -0.01
C GLN A 93 -25.86 18.12 -0.74
N ILE A 94 -26.12 17.04 -1.48
CA ILE A 94 -27.44 16.79 -2.09
C ILE A 94 -28.50 16.52 -1.01
N ASP A 95 -28.17 15.74 0.03
CA ASP A 95 -29.08 15.43 1.13
C ASP A 95 -29.40 16.67 1.99
N ALA A 96 -28.52 17.67 1.99
CA ALA A 96 -28.72 18.95 2.66
C ALA A 96 -29.64 19.93 1.90
N LEU A 97 -30.07 19.59 0.67
CA LEU A 97 -30.96 20.45 -0.11
C LEU A 97 -32.38 20.47 0.48
N ASN A 98 -32.99 21.65 0.51
CA ASN A 98 -34.36 21.83 0.97
C ASN A 98 -35.42 21.28 -0.01
N SER A 99 -35.01 20.75 -1.16
CA SER A 99 -35.88 20.11 -2.14
C SER A 99 -35.10 19.11 -2.98
N PRO A 100 -35.71 17.99 -3.40
CA PRO A 100 -35.04 16.98 -4.23
C PRO A 100 -34.53 17.58 -5.55
N ASN A 101 -33.26 17.32 -5.87
CA ASN A 101 -32.66 17.72 -7.14
C ASN A 101 -32.35 16.49 -8.00
N GLN A 102 -33.31 16.09 -8.84
CA GLN A 102 -33.18 14.88 -9.66
C GLN A 102 -31.99 14.90 -10.62
N ALA A 103 -31.58 16.08 -11.11
CA ALA A 103 -30.43 16.19 -12.01
C ALA A 103 -29.13 15.84 -11.28
N LEU A 104 -28.90 16.41 -10.10
CA LEU A 104 -27.72 16.10 -9.28
C LEU A 104 -27.73 14.66 -8.78
N THR A 105 -28.89 14.13 -8.37
CA THR A 105 -29.01 12.71 -7.96
C THR A 105 -28.61 11.76 -9.08
N LYS A 106 -29.05 12.02 -10.32
CA LYS A 106 -28.67 11.20 -11.48
C LYS A 106 -27.17 11.26 -11.77
N ARG A 107 -26.57 12.44 -11.70
CA ARG A 107 -25.12 12.64 -11.88
C ARG A 107 -24.31 11.85 -10.85
N VAL A 108 -24.67 11.96 -9.58
CA VAL A 108 -23.99 11.22 -8.50
C VAL A 108 -24.17 9.70 -8.62
N ALA A 109 -25.31 9.22 -9.13
CA ALA A 109 -25.48 7.80 -9.41
C ALA A 109 -24.48 7.29 -10.46
N VAL A 110 -24.21 8.08 -11.51
CA VAL A 110 -23.18 7.74 -12.50
C VAL A 110 -21.79 7.69 -11.87
N VAL A 111 -21.45 8.68 -11.04
CA VAL A 111 -20.17 8.69 -10.30
C VAL A 111 -20.05 7.44 -9.42
N LYS A 112 -21.13 7.06 -8.72
CA LYS A 112 -21.16 5.83 -7.91
C LYS A 112 -20.80 4.60 -8.73
N THR A 113 -21.43 4.43 -9.89
CA THR A 113 -21.15 3.29 -10.78
C THR A 113 -19.69 3.26 -11.22
N GLN A 114 -19.10 4.42 -11.53
CA GLN A 114 -17.68 4.50 -11.90
C GLN A 114 -16.76 4.15 -10.73
N LEU A 115 -17.06 4.65 -9.52
CA LEU A 115 -16.32 4.34 -8.30
C LEU A 115 -16.34 2.84 -8.00
N ASP A 116 -17.52 2.22 -8.06
CA ASP A 116 -17.71 0.80 -7.78
C ASP A 116 -16.98 -0.06 -8.84
N ALA A 117 -17.08 0.29 -10.12
CA ALA A 117 -16.34 -0.38 -11.20
C ALA A 117 -14.81 -0.26 -11.02
N HIS A 118 -14.32 0.90 -10.61
CA HIS A 118 -12.90 1.11 -10.31
C HIS A 118 -12.42 0.28 -9.12
N LYS A 119 -13.20 0.24 -8.03
CA LYS A 119 -12.90 -0.60 -6.85
C LYS A 119 -12.88 -2.08 -7.21
N GLU A 120 -13.83 -2.55 -8.02
CA GLU A 120 -13.85 -3.93 -8.49
C GLU A 120 -12.63 -4.25 -9.36
N LYS A 121 -12.28 -3.35 -10.29
CA LYS A 121 -11.08 -3.50 -11.13
C LYS A 121 -9.81 -3.60 -10.28
N GLN A 122 -9.63 -2.69 -9.32
CA GLN A 122 -8.47 -2.72 -8.42
C GLN A 122 -8.42 -4.01 -7.60
N ARG A 123 -9.56 -4.51 -7.12
CA ARG A 123 -9.62 -5.77 -6.39
C ARG A 123 -9.18 -6.95 -7.26
N LYS A 124 -9.66 -7.03 -8.50
CA LYS A 124 -9.26 -8.08 -9.45
C LYS A 124 -7.77 -8.00 -9.79
N GLU A 125 -7.25 -6.80 -10.00
CA GLU A 125 -5.81 -6.58 -10.26
C GLU A 125 -4.95 -6.98 -9.05
N ALA A 126 -5.36 -6.60 -7.84
CA ALA A 126 -4.66 -6.97 -6.61
C ALA A 126 -4.68 -8.48 -6.36
N GLU A 127 -5.80 -9.15 -6.64
CA GLU A 127 -5.92 -10.62 -6.55
C GLU A 127 -5.04 -11.31 -7.58
N ALA A 128 -5.03 -10.85 -8.83
CA ALA A 128 -4.18 -11.38 -9.88
C ALA A 128 -2.68 -11.20 -9.56
N GLN A 129 -2.30 -10.05 -8.99
CA GLN A 129 -0.93 -9.79 -8.55
C GLN A 129 -0.51 -10.71 -7.40
N LYS A 130 -1.40 -10.95 -6.42
CA LYS A 130 -1.13 -11.92 -5.35
C LYS A 130 -0.92 -13.34 -5.89
N LEU A 131 -1.77 -13.78 -6.81
CA LEU A 131 -1.64 -15.09 -7.43
C LEU A 131 -0.35 -15.22 -8.26
N ALA A 132 -0.01 -14.18 -9.02
CA ALA A 132 1.24 -14.14 -9.79
C ALA A 132 2.48 -14.15 -8.88
N ALA A 133 2.45 -13.41 -7.76
CA ALA A 133 3.51 -13.39 -6.78
C ALA A 133 3.68 -14.75 -6.09
N GLU A 134 2.57 -15.39 -5.69
CA GLU A 134 2.60 -16.73 -5.08
C GLU A 134 3.15 -17.78 -6.05
N LYS A 135 2.71 -17.75 -7.32
CA LYS A 135 3.23 -18.65 -8.34
C LYS A 135 4.73 -18.44 -8.58
N ALA A 136 5.19 -17.19 -8.67
CA ALA A 136 6.59 -16.87 -8.85
C ALA A 136 7.45 -17.31 -7.64
N GLN A 137 6.95 -17.14 -6.42
CA GLN A 137 7.63 -17.63 -5.21
C GLN A 137 7.71 -19.15 -5.19
N LYS A 138 6.65 -19.86 -5.58
CA LYS A 138 6.65 -21.32 -5.67
C LYS A 138 7.63 -21.83 -6.72
N GLU A 139 7.65 -21.24 -7.92
CA GLU A 139 8.60 -21.59 -8.98
C GLU A 139 10.06 -21.32 -8.56
N GLN A 140 10.31 -20.21 -7.86
CA GLN A 140 11.65 -19.91 -7.31
C GLN A 140 12.05 -20.91 -6.21
N ALA A 141 11.14 -21.29 -5.32
CA ALA A 141 11.41 -22.26 -4.27
C ALA A 141 11.69 -23.66 -4.86
N GLU A 142 10.94 -24.07 -5.89
CA GLU A 142 11.15 -25.34 -6.58
C GLU A 142 12.49 -25.37 -7.34
N ALA A 143 12.83 -24.27 -8.02
CA ALA A 143 14.12 -24.13 -8.70
C ALA A 143 15.30 -24.17 -7.69
N ALA A 144 15.16 -23.50 -6.54
CA ALA A 144 16.18 -23.52 -5.49
C ALA A 144 16.35 -24.91 -4.87
N ALA A 145 15.25 -25.61 -4.57
CA ALA A 145 15.28 -26.98 -4.05
C ALA A 145 15.94 -27.94 -5.04
N LYS A 146 15.63 -27.82 -6.34
CA LYS A 146 16.26 -28.63 -7.39
C LYS A 146 17.76 -28.36 -7.49
N ALA A 147 18.17 -27.09 -7.45
CA ALA A 147 19.60 -26.71 -7.48
C ALA A 147 20.37 -27.23 -6.26
N GLN A 148 19.76 -27.20 -5.07
CA GLN A 148 20.37 -27.78 -3.86
C GLN A 148 20.53 -29.30 -3.96
N ALA A 149 19.49 -30.01 -4.41
CA ALA A 149 19.56 -31.47 -4.59
C ALA A 149 20.63 -31.88 -5.62
N GLU A 150 20.77 -31.11 -6.70
CA GLU A 150 21.78 -31.37 -7.74
C GLU A 150 23.21 -31.10 -7.23
N ALA A 151 23.41 -30.08 -6.40
CA ALA A 151 24.69 -29.81 -5.73
C ALA A 151 25.08 -30.91 -4.73
N GLU A 152 24.14 -31.38 -3.90
CA GLU A 152 24.36 -32.50 -2.97
C GLU A 152 24.71 -33.80 -3.71
N ALA A 153 24.03 -34.10 -4.81
CA ALA A 153 24.32 -35.27 -5.64
C ALA A 153 25.74 -35.22 -6.25
N GLN A 154 26.18 -34.04 -6.71
CA GLN A 154 27.54 -33.85 -7.23
C GLN A 154 28.61 -34.01 -6.14
N GLN A 155 28.37 -33.51 -4.92
CA GLN A 155 29.28 -33.69 -3.79
C GLN A 155 29.39 -35.16 -3.36
N ALA A 156 28.26 -35.89 -3.30
CA ALA A 156 28.26 -37.32 -2.97
C ALA A 156 28.98 -38.17 -4.02
N ALA A 157 28.93 -37.79 -5.31
CA ALA A 157 29.61 -38.49 -6.39
C ALA A 157 31.14 -38.29 -6.41
N GLN A 158 31.67 -37.25 -5.75
CA GLN A 158 33.12 -36.99 -5.65
C GLN A 158 33.78 -37.69 -4.44
N ALA A 159 33.00 -38.15 -3.45
CA ALA A 159 33.50 -38.84 -2.25
C ALA A 159 34.31 -40.15 -2.51
N PRO A 160 34.06 -40.96 -3.56
CA PRO A 160 34.88 -42.16 -3.79
C PRO A 160 36.32 -41.87 -4.28
N ALA A 161 36.63 -40.66 -4.77
CA ALA A 161 37.97 -40.34 -5.29
C ALA A 161 38.97 -39.88 -4.21
N GLU A 162 38.50 -39.45 -3.03
CA GLU A 162 39.36 -39.04 -1.92
C GLU A 162 39.79 -40.21 -1.02
N VAL A 163 39.09 -41.36 -1.07
CA VAL A 163 39.49 -42.56 -0.31
C VAL A 163 40.63 -43.31 -1.01
N GLU A 164 40.72 -43.24 -2.34
CA GLU A 164 41.80 -43.89 -3.10
C GLU A 164 43.09 -43.05 -3.15
N THR A 165 43.00 -41.72 -3.03
CA THR A 165 44.19 -40.83 -3.00
C THR A 165 44.83 -40.70 -1.61
N ALA A 166 44.10 -41.01 -0.52
CA ALA A 166 44.67 -41.10 0.83
C ALA A 166 45.50 -42.39 1.05
N ALA A 167 45.21 -43.48 0.33
CA ALA A 167 46.01 -44.71 0.40
C ALA A 167 47.30 -44.64 -0.45
N ALA A 168 47.34 -43.78 -1.47
CA ALA A 168 48.50 -43.62 -2.36
C ALA A 168 49.59 -42.65 -1.83
N ASN A 169 49.33 -41.92 -0.74
CA ASN A 169 50.30 -41.04 -0.08
C ASN A 169 50.92 -41.65 1.21
N ALA A 170 50.78 -42.95 1.43
CA ALA A 170 51.70 -43.68 2.29
C ALA A 170 52.99 -43.92 1.51
N GLY A 171 53.90 -42.94 1.55
CA GLY A 171 55.21 -43.02 0.92
C GLY A 171 56.01 -44.26 1.38
N PRO A 172 57.00 -44.71 0.58
CA PRO A 172 57.74 -45.97 0.77
C PRO A 172 58.54 -46.09 2.08
N GLU A 173 58.54 -45.07 2.94
CA GLU A 173 59.40 -44.96 4.13
C GLU A 173 58.86 -45.70 5.36
N THR A 174 57.55 -45.97 5.46
CA THR A 174 56.97 -46.70 6.61
C THR A 174 56.93 -48.22 6.42
N SER A 175 57.16 -48.70 5.20
CA SER A 175 57.24 -50.13 4.86
C SER A 175 58.65 -50.73 4.95
N ALA A 176 59.67 -49.94 5.31
CA ALA A 176 61.04 -50.44 5.44
C ALA A 176 61.10 -51.53 6.53
N THR A 177 61.43 -52.76 6.13
CA THR A 177 61.61 -53.88 7.07
C THR A 177 63.01 -53.79 7.68
N VAL A 178 63.08 -53.71 9.00
CA VAL A 178 64.31 -53.66 9.78
C VAL A 178 64.46 -54.91 10.64
N LEU A 179 65.70 -55.26 10.97
CA LEU A 179 66.02 -56.38 11.83
C LEU A 179 66.29 -55.89 13.25
N VAL A 180 65.63 -56.50 14.24
CA VAL A 180 65.80 -56.21 15.66
C VAL A 180 66.28 -57.45 16.40
N THR A 181 67.06 -57.28 17.46
CA THR A 181 67.44 -58.40 18.34
C THR A 181 66.52 -58.44 19.57
N PRO A 182 66.24 -59.62 20.15
CA PRO A 182 65.30 -59.73 21.29
C PRO A 182 65.66 -58.89 22.51
N THR A 183 66.96 -58.65 22.74
CA THR A 183 67.50 -57.92 23.90
C THR A 183 68.16 -56.59 23.53
N GLY A 184 68.16 -56.20 22.25
CA GLY A 184 68.88 -55.01 21.79
C GLY A 184 68.03 -53.75 21.81
N SER A 185 68.66 -52.61 22.09
CA SER A 185 68.07 -51.27 21.99
C SER A 185 68.16 -50.66 20.58
N LYS A 186 68.54 -51.47 19.58
CA LYS A 186 68.85 -50.99 18.22
C LYS A 186 68.18 -51.82 17.13
N TYR A 187 67.80 -51.15 16.04
CA TYR A 187 67.40 -51.80 14.79
C TYR A 187 68.51 -51.72 13.74
N HIS A 188 68.51 -52.67 12.80
CA HIS A 188 69.57 -52.87 11.81
C HIS A 188 68.95 -53.03 10.41
N ALA A 189 69.64 -52.58 9.35
CA ALA A 189 69.20 -52.82 7.97
C ALA A 189 69.59 -54.24 7.49
N ARG A 190 70.57 -54.86 8.15
CA ARG A 190 71.10 -56.21 7.86
C ARG A 190 71.63 -56.87 9.13
N LYS A 191 71.81 -58.20 9.11
CA LYS A 191 72.43 -58.94 10.22
C LYS A 191 73.83 -58.36 10.52
N CYS A 192 74.07 -58.01 11.77
CA CYS A 192 75.19 -57.14 12.18
C CYS A 192 75.89 -57.70 13.43
N GLY A 193 76.68 -58.76 13.27
CA GLY A 193 77.35 -59.49 14.35
C GLY A 193 76.80 -60.90 14.57
N ASN A 194 77.23 -61.56 15.64
CA ASN A 194 76.80 -62.91 16.01
C ASN A 194 75.61 -62.83 16.98
N GLY A 195 74.38 -62.79 16.44
CA GLY A 195 73.16 -62.74 17.22
C GLY A 195 71.92 -63.17 16.44
N THR A 196 70.81 -63.38 17.14
CA THR A 196 69.51 -63.75 16.56
C THR A 196 68.72 -62.48 16.22
N TYR A 197 68.18 -62.39 15.00
CA TYR A 197 67.44 -61.22 14.52
C TYR A 197 66.02 -61.60 14.07
N THR A 198 65.05 -60.76 14.41
CA THR A 198 63.67 -60.85 13.93
C THR A 198 63.35 -59.64 13.06
N ALA A 199 62.56 -59.83 12.01
CA ALA A 199 62.13 -58.75 11.11
C ALA A 199 60.93 -58.01 11.70
N THR A 200 60.95 -56.67 11.67
CA THR A 200 59.82 -55.79 12.01
C THR A 200 59.79 -54.58 11.08
N THR A 201 58.75 -53.75 11.13
CA THR A 201 58.70 -52.49 10.37
C THR A 201 59.49 -51.40 11.09
N LEU A 202 60.03 -50.44 10.33
CA LEU A 202 60.73 -49.29 10.90
C LEU A 202 59.86 -48.50 11.89
N ALA A 203 58.57 -48.37 11.59
CA ALA A 203 57.60 -47.72 12.46
C ALA A 203 57.44 -48.46 13.80
N ASP A 204 57.31 -49.80 13.80
CA ASP A 204 57.22 -50.61 15.02
C ASP A 204 58.52 -50.53 15.84
N ALA A 205 59.68 -50.57 15.18
CA ALA A 205 60.97 -50.44 15.84
C ALA A 205 61.13 -49.06 16.54
N GLN A 206 60.75 -47.98 15.87
CA GLN A 206 60.77 -46.63 16.45
C GLN A 206 59.74 -46.47 17.57
N ALA A 207 58.53 -47.02 17.41
CA ALA A 207 57.49 -47.01 18.43
C ALA A 207 57.92 -47.77 19.70
N ARG A 208 58.76 -48.80 19.55
CA ARG A 208 59.40 -49.53 20.65
C ARG A 208 60.60 -48.81 21.26
N GLY A 209 60.93 -47.59 20.79
CA GLY A 209 62.03 -46.79 21.30
C GLY A 209 63.42 -47.29 20.89
N LEU A 210 63.52 -48.11 19.84
CA LEU A 210 64.79 -48.60 19.33
C LEU A 210 65.49 -47.54 18.49
N THR A 211 66.81 -47.50 18.57
CA THR A 211 67.65 -46.52 17.84
C THR A 211 68.39 -47.19 16.67
N PRO A 212 68.82 -46.46 15.63
CA PRO A 212 69.55 -47.07 14.52
C PRO A 212 70.93 -47.60 14.97
N CYS A 213 71.34 -48.76 14.44
CA CYS A 213 72.67 -49.29 14.69
C CYS A 213 73.74 -48.55 13.90
N SER A 214 74.64 -47.84 14.58
CA SER A 214 75.72 -47.03 13.98
C SER A 214 76.68 -47.75 13.01
N LYS A 215 76.59 -49.08 12.86
CA LYS A 215 77.41 -49.87 11.92
C LYS A 215 76.66 -50.32 10.67
N CYS A 216 75.35 -50.49 10.79
CA CYS A 216 74.55 -51.28 9.84
C CYS A 216 73.21 -50.60 9.52
N TYR A 217 73.05 -49.35 9.94
CA TYR A 217 71.98 -48.42 9.64
C TYR A 217 72.61 -47.03 9.57
#